data_AF-D3AP97-F1
#
_entry.id   AF-D3AP97-F1
#
_cell.length_a   1.000
_cell.length_b   1.000
_cell.length_c   1.000
_cell.angle_alpha   90.00
_cell.angle_beta   90.00
_cell.angle_gamma   90.00
#
_symmetry.space_group_name_H-M   'P 1'
#
loop_
_entity.id
_entity.type
_entity.pdbx_description
1 polymer ?
#
loop_
_entity_poly.entity_id
_entity_poly.type
_entity_poly.pdbx_seq_one_letter_code
_entity_poly.pdbx_strand_id
1 'polypeptide(L)'
;MMSEEKKTREDDWELSEAYYKREEGEKELSLEDFITEEDLQADGAMLQPNHDELLKKTAEDVHRVMELSLQGYNIERITETTGLDSQYVYNILVCAQGFREDDEIAVAHLVLG
;
A
#
# COMPACT_ATOMS: atom_id res chain seq x y z
N MET A 1 -31.93 -26.08 20.10
CA MET A 1 -32.07 -26.17 18.63
C MET A 1 -32.00 -24.74 18.12
N MET A 2 -30.99 -24.41 17.32
CA MET A 2 -30.87 -23.10 16.71
C MET A 2 -31.97 -22.97 15.66
N SER A 3 -32.82 -21.96 15.79
CA SER A 3 -33.83 -21.63 14.78
C SER A 3 -33.10 -20.99 13.61
N GLU A 4 -32.92 -21.73 12.51
CA GLU A 4 -32.52 -21.14 11.23
C GLU A 4 -33.64 -20.23 10.73
N GLU A 5 -33.44 -18.94 10.91
CA GLU A 5 -34.25 -17.88 10.36
C GLU A 5 -34.13 -17.93 8.83
N LYS A 6 -35.22 -18.28 8.13
CA LYS A 6 -35.26 -18.33 6.67
C LYS A 6 -35.18 -16.90 6.11
N LYS A 7 -33.97 -16.38 5.90
CA LYS A 7 -33.72 -15.19 5.08
C LYS A 7 -34.23 -15.47 3.67
N THR A 8 -35.24 -14.74 3.22
CA THR A 8 -35.80 -14.95 1.89
C THR A 8 -34.87 -14.36 0.83
N ARG A 9 -34.89 -14.90 -0.39
CA ARG A 9 -34.01 -14.45 -1.49
C ARG A 9 -34.20 -12.97 -1.86
N GLU A 10 -35.31 -12.36 -1.41
CA GLU A 10 -35.66 -10.96 -1.60
C GLU A 10 -34.99 -10.05 -0.55
N ASP A 11 -34.65 -10.57 0.64
CA ASP A 11 -33.95 -9.86 1.71
C ASP A 11 -32.42 -9.86 1.54
N ASP A 12 -31.93 -10.59 0.53
CA ASP A 12 -30.53 -10.68 0.21
C ASP A 12 -30.23 -9.75 -0.96
N TRP A 13 -29.73 -8.56 -0.64
CA TRP A 13 -29.47 -7.49 -1.60
C TRP A 13 -28.60 -7.98 -2.77
N GLU A 14 -27.65 -8.88 -2.49
CA GLU A 14 -26.77 -9.55 -3.45
C GLU A 14 -27.50 -10.49 -4.43
N LEU A 15 -28.63 -11.09 -4.02
CA LEU A 15 -29.42 -12.04 -4.83
C LEU A 15 -30.72 -11.43 -5.35
N SER A 16 -30.98 -10.16 -5.03
CA SER A 16 -32.18 -9.46 -5.48
C SER A 16 -32.07 -9.15 -6.97
N GLU A 17 -33.13 -9.45 -7.74
CA GLU A 17 -33.15 -9.09 -9.16
C GLU A 17 -33.14 -7.57 -9.39
N ALA A 18 -33.53 -6.78 -8.38
CA ALA A 18 -33.49 -5.32 -8.44
C ALA A 18 -32.05 -4.80 -8.53
N TYR A 19 -31.08 -5.43 -7.88
CA TYR A 19 -29.67 -5.01 -7.90
C TYR A 19 -29.03 -5.14 -9.30
N TYR A 20 -29.43 -6.16 -10.07
CA TYR A 20 -28.92 -6.38 -11.43
C TYR A 20 -29.70 -5.65 -12.52
N LYS A 21 -30.87 -5.09 -12.19
CA LYS A 21 -31.69 -4.32 -13.13
C LYS A 21 -31.23 -2.87 -13.09
N ARG A 22 -30.45 -2.48 -14.10
CA ARG A 22 -30.14 -1.07 -14.37
C ARG A 22 -31.44 -0.36 -14.75
N GLU A 23 -31.88 0.62 -13.96
CA GLU A 23 -33.02 1.46 -14.35
C GLU A 23 -32.63 2.31 -15.57
N GLU A 24 -33.47 2.31 -16.60
CA GLU A 24 -33.28 3.13 -17.81
C GLU A 24 -33.45 4.62 -17.46
N GLY A 25 -32.39 5.24 -16.94
CA GLY A 25 -32.39 6.64 -16.52
C GLY A 25 -31.33 7.02 -15.48
N GLU A 26 -30.60 6.05 -14.92
CA GLU A 26 -29.53 6.35 -13.95
C GLU A 26 -28.37 7.06 -14.64
N LYS A 27 -27.92 8.16 -14.02
CA LYS A 27 -26.75 8.92 -14.46
C LYS A 27 -25.52 8.03 -14.33
N GLU A 28 -24.86 7.70 -15.44
CA GLU A 28 -23.57 7.01 -15.39
C GLU A 28 -22.56 7.95 -14.72
N LEU A 29 -22.31 7.71 -13.43
CA LEU A 29 -21.26 8.40 -12.70
C LEU A 29 -19.94 7.75 -13.10
N SER A 30 -19.01 8.55 -13.59
CA SER A 30 -17.67 8.08 -13.88
C SER A 30 -16.75 8.36 -12.69
N LEU A 31 -15.63 7.65 -12.59
CA LEU A 31 -14.67 7.88 -11.51
C LEU A 31 -14.05 9.29 -11.60
N GLU A 32 -13.96 9.83 -12.81
CA GLU A 32 -13.48 11.18 -13.09
C GLU A 32 -14.40 12.28 -12.54
N ASP A 33 -15.69 12.00 -12.31
CA ASP A 33 -16.63 12.95 -11.70
C ASP A 33 -16.36 13.20 -10.20
N PHE A 34 -15.62 12.29 -9.56
CA PHE A 34 -15.24 12.39 -8.15
C PHE A 34 -13.82 12.90 -7.93
N ILE A 35 -13.01 12.97 -8.99
CA ILE A 35 -11.62 13.44 -8.91
C ILE A 35 -11.59 14.94 -9.11
N THR A 36 -11.02 15.67 -8.16
CA THR A 36 -10.83 17.13 -8.29
C THR A 36 -9.45 17.48 -8.84
N GLU A 37 -9.29 18.70 -9.33
CA GLU A 37 -7.99 19.20 -9.82
C GLU A 37 -6.93 19.28 -8.69
N GLU A 38 -7.36 19.32 -7.43
CA GLU A 38 -6.51 19.22 -6.24
C GLU A 38 -6.01 17.78 -6.03
N ASP A 39 -6.83 16.76 -6.29
CA ASP A 39 -6.42 15.35 -6.24
C ASP A 39 -5.38 15.03 -7.33
N LEU A 40 -5.54 15.62 -8.53
CA LEU A 40 -4.56 15.50 -9.62
C LEU A 40 -3.24 16.21 -9.30
N GLN A 41 -3.30 17.30 -8.53
CA GLN A 41 -2.10 18.00 -8.05
C GLN A 41 -1.44 17.28 -6.89
N ALA A 42 -2.18 16.57 -6.03
CA ALA A 42 -1.60 15.75 -4.96
C ALA A 42 -0.75 14.60 -5.53
N ASP A 43 -1.21 13.98 -6.62
CA ASP A 43 -0.45 12.94 -7.34
C ASP A 43 0.74 13.56 -8.12
N GLY A 44 0.54 14.72 -8.77
CA GLY A 44 1.57 15.45 -9.50
C GLY A 44 2.64 16.17 -8.64
N ALA A 45 2.33 16.47 -7.38
CA ALA A 45 3.24 17.13 -6.43
C ALA A 45 4.18 16.15 -5.71
N MET A 46 3.98 14.84 -5.88
CA MET A 46 4.78 13.81 -5.18
C MET A 46 6.17 13.58 -5.80
N LEU A 47 6.50 14.26 -6.89
CA LEU A 47 7.82 14.22 -7.54
C LEU A 47 8.56 15.55 -7.41
N GLN A 48 8.84 15.98 -6.17
CA GLN A 48 9.92 16.96 -5.99
C GLN A 48 11.23 16.33 -6.50
N PRO A 49 12.09 17.04 -7.25
CA PRO A 49 13.35 16.47 -7.74
C PRO A 49 14.28 16.01 -6.60
N ASN A 50 14.15 16.59 -5.41
CA ASN A 50 14.85 16.14 -4.20
C ASN A 50 14.31 14.81 -3.65
N HIS A 51 13.03 14.52 -3.89
CA HIS A 51 12.38 13.30 -3.44
C HIS A 51 12.94 12.09 -4.19
N ASP A 52 13.21 12.25 -5.48
CA ASP A 52 13.73 11.19 -6.35
C ASP A 52 15.15 10.73 -5.95
N GLU A 53 16.00 11.66 -5.50
CA GLU A 53 17.34 11.35 -4.97
C GLU A 53 17.28 10.69 -3.59
N LEU A 54 16.43 11.20 -2.70
CA LEU A 54 16.20 10.63 -1.38
C LEU A 54 15.63 9.20 -1.48
N LEU A 55 14.74 8.99 -2.45
CA LEU A 55 14.06 7.73 -2.68
C LEU A 55 15.02 6.68 -3.24
N LYS A 56 15.88 7.05 -4.19
CA LYS A 56 16.97 6.17 -4.66
C LYS A 56 17.89 5.76 -3.52
N LYS A 57 18.31 6.71 -2.68
CA LYS A 57 19.14 6.42 -1.51
C LYS A 57 18.43 5.48 -0.53
N THR A 58 17.15 5.71 -0.28
CA THR A 58 16.33 4.86 0.60
C THR A 58 16.17 3.47 0.01
N ALA A 59 15.96 3.33 -1.30
CA ALA A 59 15.90 2.04 -1.98
C ALA A 59 17.23 1.27 -1.87
N GLU A 60 18.37 1.96 -2.00
CA GLU A 60 19.70 1.36 -1.77
C GLU A 60 19.91 0.93 -0.31
N ASP A 61 19.39 1.69 0.67
CA ASP A 61 19.40 1.33 2.08
C ASP A 61 18.51 0.09 2.33
N VAL A 62 17.32 0.05 1.74
CA VAL A 62 16.38 -1.09 1.80
C VAL A 62 17.05 -2.35 1.27
N HIS A 63 17.66 -2.27 0.08
CA HIS A 63 18.34 -3.40 -0.54
C HIS A 63 19.46 -3.96 0.37
N ARG A 64 20.31 -3.08 0.93
CA ARG A 64 21.38 -3.49 1.85
C ARG A 64 20.85 -4.11 3.14
N VAL A 65 19.81 -3.53 3.73
CA VAL A 65 19.20 -4.05 4.97
C VAL A 65 18.55 -5.42 4.72
N MET A 66 17.86 -5.59 3.58
CA MET A 66 17.26 -6.86 3.19
C MET A 66 18.31 -7.94 2.93
N GLU A 67 19.38 -7.63 2.20
CA GLU A 67 20.46 -8.58 1.93
C GLU A 67 21.13 -9.06 3.24
N LEU A 68 21.40 -8.15 4.18
CA LEU A 68 21.95 -8.51 5.49
C LEU A 68 20.94 -9.33 6.33
N SER A 69 19.65 -9.02 6.24
CA SER A 69 18.61 -9.79 6.91
C SER A 69 18.52 -11.22 6.36
N LEU A 70 18.64 -11.41 5.04
CA LEU A 70 18.69 -12.73 4.39
C LEU A 70 19.91 -13.54 4.83
N GLN A 71 21.03 -12.87 5.12
CA GLN A 71 22.21 -13.51 5.69
C GLN A 71 22.08 -13.85 7.19
N GLY A 72 20.94 -13.53 7.82
CA GLY A 72 20.63 -13.84 9.22
C GLY A 72 21.15 -12.82 10.24
N TYR A 73 21.46 -11.59 9.81
CA TYR A 73 21.88 -10.53 10.72
C TYR A 73 20.67 -9.98 11.50
N ASN A 74 20.85 -9.73 12.80
CA ASN A 74 19.85 -9.05 13.62
C ASN A 74 19.95 -7.53 13.45
N ILE A 75 18.93 -6.80 13.93
CA ILE A 75 18.84 -5.34 13.79
C ILE A 75 20.09 -4.64 14.31
N GLU A 76 20.58 -5.02 15.50
CA GLU A 76 21.79 -4.44 16.11
C GLU A 76 23.00 -4.58 15.19
N ARG A 77 23.25 -5.78 14.66
CA ARG A 77 24.39 -6.04 13.78
C ARG A 77 24.25 -5.35 12.42
N ILE A 78 23.03 -5.20 11.91
CA ILE A 78 22.74 -4.43 10.68
C ILE A 78 23.05 -2.95 10.91
N THR A 79 22.63 -2.38 12.05
CA THR A 79 22.91 -0.97 12.38
C THR A 79 24.40 -0.69 12.53
N GLU A 80 25.15 -1.60 13.17
CA GLU A 80 26.60 -1.51 13.29
C GLU A 80 27.29 -1.59 11.92
N THR A 81 26.79 -2.45 11.02
CA THR A 81 27.41 -2.69 9.70
C THR A 81 27.10 -1.57 8.71
N THR A 82 25.87 -1.04 8.73
CA THR A 82 25.39 -0.04 7.77
C THR A 82 25.54 1.39 8.26
N GLY A 83 25.72 1.60 9.57
CA GLY A 83 25.71 2.92 10.20
C GLY A 83 24.33 3.57 10.23
N LEU A 84 23.28 2.81 9.92
CA LEU A 84 21.90 3.28 9.92
C LEU A 84 21.30 3.25 11.33
N ASP A 85 20.31 4.11 11.55
CA ASP A 85 19.59 4.16 12.82
C ASP A 85 18.76 2.88 13.05
N SER A 86 18.68 2.44 14.31
CA SER A 86 17.99 1.20 14.67
C SER A 86 16.49 1.24 14.40
N GLN A 87 15.85 2.40 14.55
CA GLN A 87 14.44 2.57 14.25
C GLN A 87 14.21 2.58 12.73
N TYR A 88 15.12 3.17 11.97
CA TYR A 88 15.08 3.14 10.51
C TYR A 88 15.23 1.73 9.94
N VAL A 89 16.21 0.95 10.43
CA VAL A 89 16.37 -0.46 10.04
C VAL A 89 15.15 -1.30 10.40
N TYR A 90 14.57 -1.09 11.59
CA TYR A 90 13.33 -1.75 11.99
C TYR A 90 12.18 -1.43 11.03
N ASN A 91 11.98 -0.15 10.71
CA ASN A 91 10.92 0.28 9.79
C ASN A 91 11.06 -0.38 8.42
N ILE A 92 12.28 -0.42 7.86
CA ILE A 92 12.56 -1.10 6.59
C ILE A 92 12.14 -2.57 6.65
N LEU A 93 12.56 -3.30 7.68
CA LEU A 93 12.28 -4.74 7.80
C LEU A 93 10.79 -5.03 7.98
N VAL A 94 10.08 -4.20 8.74
CA VAL A 94 8.62 -4.32 8.90
C VAL A 94 7.90 -3.99 7.60
N CYS A 95 8.31 -2.94 6.90
CA CYS A 95 7.72 -2.55 5.62
C CYS A 95 7.94 -3.64 4.56
N ALA A 96 9.15 -4.22 4.50
CA ALA A 96 9.49 -5.28 3.56
C ALA A 96 8.65 -6.57 3.74
N GLN A 97 8.10 -6.84 4.93
CA GLN A 97 7.22 -8.00 5.15
C GLN A 97 5.88 -7.91 4.39
N GLY A 98 5.46 -6.70 4.04
CA GLY A 98 4.20 -6.45 3.31
C GLY A 98 4.34 -6.53 1.80
N PHE A 99 5.57 -6.54 1.27
CA PHE A 99 5.85 -6.52 -0.17
C PHE A 99 6.49 -7.81 -0.64
N ARG A 100 6.43 -8.04 -1.95
CA ARG A 100 7.22 -9.09 -2.58
C ARG A 100 8.69 -8.66 -2.54
N GLU A 101 9.59 -9.64 -2.46
CA GLU A 101 11.03 -9.42 -2.27
C GLU A 101 11.69 -8.47 -3.30
N ASP A 102 11.05 -8.27 -4.47
CA ASP A 102 11.55 -7.46 -5.59
C ASP A 102 11.03 -6.00 -5.65
N ASP A 103 10.27 -5.52 -4.65
CA ASP A 103 9.66 -4.17 -4.69
C ASP A 103 10.35 -3.18 -3.72
N GLU A 104 11.67 -2.99 -3.84
CA GLU A 104 12.42 -2.11 -2.92
C GLU A 104 12.01 -0.64 -3.00
N ILE A 105 11.56 -0.19 -4.18
CA ILE A 105 11.03 1.16 -4.41
C ILE A 105 9.73 1.38 -3.64
N ALA A 106 8.86 0.38 -3.55
CA ALA A 106 7.61 0.48 -2.82
C ALA A 106 7.85 0.52 -1.31
N VAL A 107 8.81 -0.28 -0.82
CA VAL A 107 9.25 -0.22 0.58
C VAL A 107 9.87 1.13 0.90
N ALA A 108 10.70 1.68 0.02
CA ALA A 108 11.28 3.02 0.20
C ALA A 108 10.20 4.11 0.27
N HIS A 109 9.18 4.04 -0.58
CA HIS A 109 8.02 4.93 -0.50
C HIS A 109 7.28 4.82 0.83
N LEU A 110 7.09 3.60 1.35
CA LEU A 110 6.39 3.39 2.62
C LEU A 110 7.21 3.90 3.83
N VAL A 111 8.53 3.82 3.75
CA VAL A 111 9.44 4.30 4.82
C VAL A 111 9.58 5.82 4.83
N LEU A 112 9.44 6.47 3.66
CA LEU A 112 9.50 7.93 3.50
C LEU A 112 8.14 8.64 3.67
N GLY A 113 7.04 7.90 3.53
CA GLY A 113 5.66 8.40 3.58
C GLY A 113 5.14 8.74 4.97
#